data_AF-A0A8H7PLG7-F1
#
_entry.id   AF-A0A8H7PLG7-F1
#
_cell.length_a   1.000
_cell.length_b   1.000
_cell.length_c   1.000
_cell.angle_alpha   90.00
_cell.angle_beta   90.00
_cell.angle_gamma   90.00
#
_symmetry.space_group_name_H-M   'P 1'
#
loop_
_entity.id
_entity.type
_entity.pdbx_description
1 polymer ?
#
loop_
_entity_poly.entity_id
_entity_poly.type
_entity_poly.pdbx_seq_one_letter_code
_entity_poly.pdbx_strand_id
1 'polypeptide(L)'
;MNPNDQINTVWRVCDNNPEGVCHCDWRLTINNCAEEKVMRIIYIINVALSSLTVIFGKCYYDYDIPYIIVRDEYQANSIIQHAIVFSGFYMLGKRIIFQGHSLFGRGDSARKGIFRPKPVECLLLMITIFSVLRLVSSLVLVLDIAPTNMIFRSFIFEIPWQWGYGGFVLYLIGIAQTLAESHKAIATGWLPSPILVDIIGFTQLLFPFVVNNTCSIIAGAMLNAGNDKVAEIFIRLLYIFWFLEDSVLTLAVVWAGSRLISVLNRHLYQFRVTGDRYTSIKGGIMKIKLIIVIAAIGLSGFAAFLLLYGILRPMIMTSTVGSAVLGGIWTWLGAFMCISCEAAVAIRYVFFPKWPTPKLVFQILQQIRTPEDPAIPATTIPLNTPRIILKAMEEIAPALLLLLH
;
A
#
# COMPACT_ATOMS: atom_id res chain seq x y z
N MET A 1 44.73 22.51 -1.34
CA MET A 1 44.00 21.57 -0.47
C MET A 1 44.65 20.22 -0.64
N ASN A 2 45.08 19.58 0.45
CA ASN A 2 45.67 18.25 0.41
C ASN A 2 44.54 17.26 0.05
N PRO A 3 44.67 16.40 -0.98
CA PRO A 3 43.64 15.41 -1.32
C PRO A 3 43.29 14.48 -0.15
N ASN A 4 44.14 14.43 0.88
CA ASN A 4 43.91 13.65 2.11
C ASN A 4 43.03 14.34 3.17
N ASP A 5 42.79 15.65 3.09
CA ASP A 5 41.94 16.37 4.05
C ASP A 5 40.43 16.29 3.70
N GLN A 6 40.06 15.72 2.56
CA GLN A 6 38.67 15.53 2.13
C GLN A 6 38.07 14.15 2.47
N ILE A 7 38.81 13.32 3.22
CA ILE A 7 38.55 11.88 3.27
C ILE A 7 37.36 11.50 4.18
N ASN A 8 37.03 12.30 5.20
CA ASN A 8 35.97 11.97 6.15
C ASN A 8 34.91 13.07 6.22
N THR A 9 33.75 12.82 5.60
CA THR A 9 32.54 13.63 5.69
C THR A 9 31.43 12.82 6.34
N VAL A 10 30.35 13.45 6.79
CA VAL A 10 29.24 12.73 7.45
C VAL A 10 28.55 11.70 6.55
N TRP A 11 28.66 11.86 5.23
CA TRP A 11 28.07 10.97 4.22
C TRP A 11 29.08 10.03 3.55
N ARG A 12 30.38 10.19 3.84
CA ARG A 12 31.45 9.32 3.34
C ARG A 12 32.55 9.20 4.39
N VAL A 13 32.72 8.00 4.93
CA VAL A 13 33.72 7.69 5.96
C VAL A 13 34.75 6.75 5.34
N CYS A 14 36.02 7.13 5.33
CA CYS A 14 37.07 6.23 4.86
C CYS A 14 38.03 5.83 5.98
N ASP A 15 38.47 4.57 5.92
CA ASP A 15 39.43 4.02 6.86
C ASP A 15 40.80 4.69 6.69
N ASN A 16 41.53 4.86 7.79
CA ASN A 16 42.88 5.44 7.82
C ASN A 16 43.97 4.51 7.23
N ASN A 17 43.57 3.44 6.55
CA ASN A 17 44.51 2.49 5.94
C ASN A 17 45.12 3.08 4.64
N PRO A 18 46.33 2.67 4.25
CA PRO A 18 46.97 3.13 3.01
C PRO A 18 46.16 2.80 1.75
N GLU A 19 45.31 1.77 1.81
CA GLU A 19 44.39 1.37 0.75
C GLU A 19 43.05 2.12 0.79
N GLY A 20 42.78 2.89 1.86
CA GLY A 20 41.69 3.86 1.99
C GLY A 20 40.32 3.35 1.55
N VAL A 21 39.76 2.34 2.22
CA VAL A 21 38.40 1.87 1.93
C VAL A 21 37.40 2.93 2.40
N CYS A 22 36.60 3.44 1.47
CA CYS A 22 35.55 4.42 1.76
C CYS A 22 34.18 3.76 1.82
N HIS A 23 33.40 4.13 2.83
CA HIS A 23 32.03 3.73 3.03
C HIS A 23 31.09 4.92 2.82
N CYS A 24 29.96 4.67 2.16
CA CYS A 24 29.02 5.73 1.76
C CYS A 24 27.71 5.66 2.54
N ASP A 25 27.09 6.84 2.73
CA ASP A 25 25.70 6.94 3.13
C ASP A 25 24.84 6.58 1.90
N TRP A 26 24.45 5.31 1.82
CA TRP A 26 23.59 4.70 0.80
C TRP A 26 22.31 5.50 0.48
N ARG A 27 21.85 6.39 1.37
CA ARG A 27 20.71 7.29 1.09
C ARG A 27 21.08 8.44 0.17
N LEU A 28 22.33 8.88 0.22
CA LEU A 28 22.84 10.04 -0.49
C LEU A 28 23.71 9.63 -1.67
N THR A 29 24.55 8.61 -1.55
CA THR A 29 25.42 8.15 -2.64
C THR A 29 25.73 6.66 -2.49
N ILE A 30 25.95 6.01 -3.64
CA ILE A 30 26.33 4.60 -3.71
C ILE A 30 27.60 4.37 -4.53
N ASN A 31 28.18 5.42 -5.13
CA ASN A 31 29.31 5.30 -6.05
C ASN A 31 30.64 5.56 -5.33
N ASN A 32 31.72 4.92 -5.79
CA ASN A 32 33.07 5.07 -5.24
C ASN A 32 33.20 4.69 -3.75
N CYS A 33 32.48 3.65 -3.34
CA CYS A 33 32.48 3.11 -1.98
C CYS A 33 32.50 1.58 -2.00
N ALA A 34 32.92 0.97 -0.89
CA ALA A 34 33.04 -0.48 -0.74
C ALA A 34 31.73 -1.23 -1.04
N GLU A 35 30.60 -0.62 -0.69
CA GLU A 35 29.26 -1.20 -0.86
C GLU A 35 28.70 -1.02 -2.27
N GLU A 36 29.39 -0.34 -3.20
CA GLU A 36 28.80 0.15 -4.46
C GLU A 36 28.05 -0.95 -5.23
N LYS A 37 28.70 -2.09 -5.45
CA LYS A 37 28.12 -3.20 -6.22
C LYS A 37 26.84 -3.72 -5.57
N VAL A 38 26.85 -3.90 -4.24
CA VAL A 38 25.73 -4.44 -3.49
C VAL A 38 24.58 -3.43 -3.42
N MET A 39 24.88 -2.16 -3.15
CA MET A 39 23.87 -1.09 -3.11
C MET A 39 23.24 -0.85 -4.47
N ARG A 40 24.02 -0.88 -5.56
CA ARG A 40 23.49 -0.78 -6.92
C ARG A 40 22.48 -1.89 -7.21
N ILE A 41 22.76 -3.13 -6.81
CA ILE A 41 21.80 -4.24 -6.93
C ILE A 41 20.54 -3.98 -6.11
N ILE A 42 20.67 -3.55 -4.85
CA ILE A 42 19.54 -3.22 -3.97
C ILE A 42 18.62 -2.17 -4.61
N TYR A 43 19.19 -1.10 -5.16
CA TYR A 43 18.42 -0.04 -5.80
C TYR A 43 17.84 -0.46 -7.16
N ILE A 44 18.52 -1.29 -7.95
CA ILE A 44 17.95 -1.85 -9.18
C ILE A 44 16.72 -2.72 -8.86
N ILE A 45 16.80 -3.55 -7.82
CA ILE A 45 15.65 -4.33 -7.34
C ILE A 45 14.52 -3.39 -6.92
N ASN A 46 14.82 -2.30 -6.22
CA ASN A 46 13.80 -1.33 -5.83
C ASN A 46 13.18 -0.58 -7.01
N VAL A 47 13.97 -0.25 -8.04
CA VAL A 47 13.47 0.29 -9.31
C VAL A 47 12.50 -0.70 -9.94
N ALA A 48 12.85 -1.99 -10.00
CA ALA A 48 11.97 -3.03 -10.52
C ALA A 48 10.68 -3.11 -9.69
N LEU A 49 10.76 -3.29 -8.37
CA LEU A 49 9.58 -3.38 -7.48
C LEU A 49 8.69 -2.13 -7.53
N SER A 50 9.29 -0.94 -7.54
CA SER A 50 8.53 0.33 -7.65
C SER A 50 7.90 0.47 -9.04
N SER A 51 8.61 0.07 -10.10
CA SER A 51 8.05 0.04 -11.46
C SER A 51 6.89 -0.93 -11.55
N LEU A 52 6.97 -2.10 -10.90
CA LEU A 52 5.85 -3.03 -10.83
C LEU A 52 4.65 -2.34 -10.21
N THR A 53 4.79 -1.65 -9.06
CA THR A 53 3.70 -0.88 -8.43
C THR A 53 3.06 0.18 -9.33
N VAL A 54 3.82 0.74 -10.27
CA VAL A 54 3.40 1.83 -11.15
C VAL A 54 2.81 1.34 -12.47
N ILE A 55 3.36 0.28 -13.08
CA ILE A 55 3.07 -0.11 -14.46
C ILE A 55 1.77 -0.94 -14.58
N PHE A 56 0.74 -0.25 -15.08
CA PHE A 56 -0.45 -0.69 -15.83
C PHE A 56 -0.90 -2.15 -15.72
N GLY A 57 -1.82 -2.39 -14.79
CA GLY A 57 -2.79 -3.49 -14.77
C GLY A 57 -3.82 -3.47 -15.91
N LYS A 58 -3.36 -3.49 -17.17
CA LYS A 58 -4.23 -3.75 -18.32
C LYS A 58 -4.48 -5.26 -18.51
N CYS A 59 -3.48 -6.09 -18.21
CA CYS A 59 -3.54 -7.53 -18.49
C CYS A 59 -4.56 -8.34 -17.66
N TYR A 60 -5.13 -7.78 -16.59
CA TYR A 60 -6.09 -8.53 -15.76
C TYR A 60 -7.57 -8.27 -16.11
N TYR A 61 -7.90 -7.19 -16.85
CA TYR A 61 -9.29 -6.76 -17.03
C TYR A 61 -9.77 -6.61 -18.47
N ASP A 62 -8.87 -6.61 -19.46
CA ASP A 62 -9.31 -6.98 -20.83
C ASP A 62 -9.70 -8.47 -20.90
N TYR A 63 -9.40 -9.23 -19.83
CA TYR A 63 -10.04 -10.50 -19.50
C TYR A 63 -11.20 -10.32 -18.50
N ASP A 64 -12.10 -9.36 -18.77
CA ASP A 64 -13.53 -9.65 -18.60
C ASP A 64 -13.87 -10.78 -19.60
N ILE A 65 -13.28 -11.97 -19.40
CA ILE A 65 -13.70 -13.19 -20.05
C ILE A 65 -15.12 -13.38 -19.54
N PRO A 66 -16.16 -13.23 -20.38
CA PRO A 66 -17.47 -13.70 -19.99
C PRO A 66 -17.27 -15.15 -19.61
N TYR A 67 -17.48 -15.51 -18.33
CA TYR A 67 -17.52 -16.86 -17.76
C TYR A 67 -17.47 -18.01 -18.80
N ILE A 68 -16.31 -18.26 -19.41
CA ILE A 68 -16.08 -19.40 -20.29
C ILE A 68 -15.00 -20.19 -19.58
N ILE A 69 -15.49 -20.96 -18.60
CA ILE A 69 -15.05 -22.31 -18.25
C ILE A 69 -13.54 -22.50 -18.39
N VAL A 70 -12.82 -22.08 -17.36
CA VAL A 70 -11.48 -22.61 -17.10
C VAL A 70 -11.66 -23.96 -16.42
N ARG A 71 -11.90 -24.97 -17.26
CA ARG A 71 -11.53 -26.36 -16.99
C ARG A 71 -10.02 -26.42 -17.21
N ASP A 72 -9.24 -26.54 -16.15
CA ASP A 72 -8.09 -27.43 -16.06
C ASP A 72 -7.22 -27.00 -14.86
N GLU A 73 -7.10 -27.93 -13.92
CA GLU A 73 -6.53 -27.80 -12.57
C GLU A 73 -5.01 -27.52 -12.56
N TYR A 74 -4.38 -27.39 -13.73
CA TYR A 74 -2.93 -27.19 -13.90
C TYR A 74 -2.51 -25.79 -14.34
N GLN A 75 -3.44 -24.88 -14.69
CA GLN A 75 -3.11 -23.48 -15.06
C GLN A 75 -3.24 -22.47 -13.91
N ALA A 76 -3.78 -22.87 -12.75
CA ALA A 76 -4.00 -21.98 -11.61
C ALA A 76 -2.69 -21.38 -11.04
N ASN A 77 -1.57 -22.09 -11.11
CA ASN A 77 -0.29 -21.60 -10.61
C ASN A 77 0.36 -20.53 -11.50
N SER A 78 0.09 -20.53 -12.80
CA SER A 78 0.59 -19.49 -13.72
C SER A 78 -0.24 -18.21 -13.64
N ILE A 79 -1.57 -18.35 -13.50
CA ILE A 79 -2.49 -17.19 -13.37
C ILE A 79 -2.28 -16.47 -12.05
N ILE A 80 -1.97 -17.17 -10.95
CA ILE A 80 -1.68 -16.54 -9.65
C ILE A 80 -0.31 -15.84 -9.66
N GLN A 81 0.67 -16.33 -10.42
CA GLN A 81 1.96 -15.65 -10.59
C GLN A 81 1.88 -14.40 -11.48
N HIS A 82 0.93 -14.32 -12.41
CA HIS A 82 0.66 -13.12 -13.22
C HIS A 82 -0.36 -12.17 -12.57
N ALA A 83 -1.08 -12.61 -11.53
CA ALA A 83 -2.14 -11.85 -10.87
C ALA A 83 -1.67 -10.76 -9.88
N ILE A 84 -0.38 -10.67 -9.57
CA ILE A 84 0.14 -9.81 -8.48
C ILE A 84 1.19 -8.80 -8.99
N VAL A 85 1.00 -8.27 -10.20
CA VAL A 85 1.88 -7.22 -10.75
C VAL A 85 1.02 -6.01 -11.14
N PHE A 86 1.42 -4.84 -10.65
CA PHE A 86 0.54 -3.89 -9.95
C PHE A 86 -0.14 -2.81 -10.77
N SER A 87 -0.99 -2.08 -10.05
CA SER A 87 -2.26 -1.57 -10.55
C SER A 87 -2.62 -0.26 -9.87
N GLY A 88 -1.72 0.44 -9.18
CA GLY A 88 -2.04 1.66 -8.43
C GLY A 88 -2.81 2.69 -9.27
N PHE A 89 -2.23 3.12 -10.39
CA PHE A 89 -2.90 4.01 -11.35
C PHE A 89 -4.16 3.40 -11.97
N TYR A 90 -4.15 2.09 -12.26
CA TYR A 90 -5.28 1.41 -12.88
C TYR A 90 -6.47 1.29 -11.91
N MET A 91 -6.27 0.83 -10.68
CA MET A 91 -7.27 0.75 -9.62
C MET A 91 -7.81 2.12 -9.28
N LEU A 92 -6.93 3.12 -9.21
CA LEU A 92 -7.32 4.50 -8.95
C LEU A 92 -8.15 5.06 -10.11
N GLY A 93 -7.68 4.91 -11.36
CA GLY A 93 -8.41 5.30 -12.57
C GLY A 93 -9.76 4.59 -12.68
N LYS A 94 -9.81 3.29 -12.39
CA LYS A 94 -11.05 2.51 -12.36
C LYS A 94 -12.04 3.02 -11.32
N ARG A 95 -11.58 3.30 -10.10
CA ARG A 95 -12.45 3.81 -9.04
C ARG A 95 -12.91 5.23 -9.35
N ILE A 96 -12.01 6.12 -9.72
CA ILE A 96 -12.31 7.54 -9.88
C ILE A 96 -13.03 7.82 -11.21
N ILE A 97 -12.45 7.37 -12.32
CA ILE A 97 -12.94 7.69 -13.67
C ILE A 97 -14.12 6.79 -14.04
N PHE A 98 -13.97 5.46 -13.92
CA PHE A 98 -15.01 4.53 -14.39
C PHE A 98 -16.15 4.31 -13.39
N GLN A 99 -15.86 4.27 -12.09
CA GLN A 99 -16.87 4.05 -11.04
C GLN A 99 -17.39 5.36 -10.43
N GLY A 100 -16.81 6.51 -10.80
CA GLY A 100 -17.22 7.82 -10.29
C GLY A 100 -16.97 8.02 -8.79
N HIS A 101 -16.07 7.24 -8.18
CA HIS A 101 -15.68 7.46 -6.79
C HIS A 101 -14.96 8.81 -6.67
N SER A 102 -15.22 9.51 -5.57
CA SER A 102 -14.49 10.72 -5.23
C SER A 102 -13.38 10.40 -4.23
N LEU A 103 -12.26 11.12 -4.31
CA LEU A 103 -11.21 11.07 -3.29
C LEU A 103 -11.71 11.67 -1.96
N PHE A 104 -12.50 12.72 -2.05
CA PHE A 104 -13.04 13.44 -0.90
C PHE A 104 -14.56 13.49 -0.98
N GLY A 105 -15.23 13.24 0.14
CA GLY A 105 -16.69 13.32 0.20
C GLY A 105 -17.19 14.75 0.02
N ARG A 106 -18.05 14.96 -0.98
CA ARG A 106 -18.80 16.22 -1.15
C ARG A 106 -19.94 16.28 -0.13
N GLY A 107 -20.13 17.40 0.56
CA GLY A 107 -21.36 17.60 1.34
C GLY A 107 -21.41 18.88 2.14
N ASP A 108 -22.52 19.61 1.97
CA ASP A 108 -22.79 20.98 2.45
C ASP A 108 -23.10 21.11 3.94
N SER A 109 -23.03 20.03 4.70
CA SER A 109 -23.31 20.08 6.14
C SER A 109 -22.11 20.61 6.91
N ALA A 110 -22.20 21.85 7.38
CA ALA A 110 -21.27 22.50 8.32
C ALA A 110 -21.01 21.70 9.62
N ARG A 111 -21.83 20.68 9.91
CA ARG A 111 -21.70 19.80 11.08
C ARG A 111 -20.73 18.63 10.91
N LYS A 112 -20.23 18.37 9.70
CA LYS A 112 -19.21 17.33 9.49
C LYS A 112 -17.89 18.01 9.15
N GLY A 113 -16.78 17.43 9.60
CA GLY A 113 -15.42 17.96 9.42
C GLY A 113 -15.15 18.46 8.00
N ILE A 114 -14.21 19.40 7.89
CA ILE A 114 -13.79 20.02 6.63
C ILE A 114 -13.15 18.97 5.72
N PHE A 115 -12.35 18.07 6.29
CA PHE A 115 -11.45 17.23 5.51
C PHE A 115 -11.96 15.79 5.41
N ARG A 116 -12.65 15.42 4.32
CA ARG A 116 -13.37 14.13 4.23
C ARG A 116 -12.76 13.08 3.30
N PRO A 117 -11.55 12.55 3.58
CA PRO A 117 -10.92 11.58 2.71
C PRO A 117 -11.72 10.28 2.67
N LYS A 118 -11.90 9.73 1.47
CA LYS A 118 -12.32 8.34 1.29
C LYS A 118 -11.09 7.46 1.54
N PRO A 119 -11.10 6.64 2.60
CA PRO A 119 -9.87 6.09 3.16
C PRO A 119 -9.09 5.24 2.15
N VAL A 120 -9.79 4.37 1.42
CA VAL A 120 -9.15 3.46 0.45
C VAL A 120 -8.65 4.22 -0.77
N GLU A 121 -9.45 5.12 -1.32
CA GLU A 121 -9.11 5.92 -2.50
C GLU A 121 -7.91 6.84 -2.23
N CYS A 122 -7.88 7.52 -1.09
CA CYS A 122 -6.76 8.35 -0.67
C CYS A 122 -5.51 7.52 -0.39
N LEU A 123 -5.64 6.38 0.29
CA LEU A 123 -4.50 5.47 0.52
C LEU A 123 -3.88 5.05 -0.82
N LEU A 124 -4.69 4.59 -1.78
CA LEU A 124 -4.22 4.17 -3.10
C LEU A 124 -3.53 5.31 -3.86
N LEU A 125 -4.09 6.53 -3.84
CA LEU A 125 -3.45 7.68 -4.47
C LEU A 125 -2.08 7.96 -3.86
N MET A 126 -2.01 8.05 -2.54
CA MET A 126 -0.79 8.43 -1.84
C MET A 126 0.32 7.38 -1.97
N ILE A 127 -0.01 6.08 -1.89
CA ILE A 127 0.99 5.02 -2.12
C ILE A 127 1.44 4.97 -3.59
N THR A 128 0.57 5.33 -4.54
CA THR A 128 0.96 5.44 -5.96
C THR A 128 1.96 6.57 -6.15
N ILE A 129 1.72 7.73 -5.55
CA ILE A 129 2.67 8.86 -5.58
C ILE A 129 3.99 8.48 -4.90
N PHE A 130 3.92 7.84 -3.72
CA PHE A 130 5.09 7.29 -3.02
C PHE A 130 5.94 6.42 -3.96
N SER A 131 5.32 5.45 -4.65
CA SER A 131 6.01 4.53 -5.54
C SER A 131 6.69 5.24 -6.72
N VAL A 132 6.01 6.21 -7.35
CA VAL A 132 6.60 7.03 -8.42
C VAL A 132 7.81 7.82 -7.92
N LEU A 133 7.69 8.45 -6.75
CA LEU A 133 8.79 9.23 -6.17
C LEU A 133 9.95 8.33 -5.72
N ARG A 134 9.68 7.14 -5.17
CA ARG A 134 10.71 6.14 -4.84
C ARG A 134 11.44 5.63 -6.07
N LEU A 135 10.72 5.41 -7.17
CA LEU A 135 11.32 5.05 -8.45
C LEU A 135 12.29 6.15 -8.91
N VAL A 136 11.85 7.41 -8.90
CA VAL A 136 12.70 8.56 -9.28
C VAL A 136 13.92 8.68 -8.37
N SER A 137 13.73 8.63 -7.04
CA SER A 137 14.80 8.68 -6.05
C SER A 137 15.84 7.57 -6.28
N SER A 138 15.39 6.36 -6.59
CA SER A 138 16.27 5.22 -6.87
C SER A 138 17.05 5.39 -8.18
N LEU A 139 16.41 5.91 -9.23
CA LEU A 139 17.08 6.22 -10.49
C LEU A 139 18.14 7.31 -10.32
N VAL A 140 17.87 8.33 -9.50
CA VAL A 140 18.85 9.39 -9.17
C VAL A 140 20.12 8.78 -8.58
N LEU A 141 20.01 7.81 -7.66
CA LEU A 141 21.17 7.17 -7.06
C LEU A 141 21.89 6.20 -8.01
N VAL A 142 21.14 5.38 -8.76
CA VAL A 142 21.71 4.40 -9.71
C VAL A 142 22.44 5.08 -10.86
N LEU A 143 21.86 6.16 -11.40
CA LEU A 143 22.43 6.94 -12.52
C LEU A 143 23.37 8.05 -12.06
N ASP A 144 23.64 8.13 -10.76
CA ASP A 144 24.48 9.16 -10.12
C ASP A 144 24.11 10.61 -10.49
N ILE A 145 22.82 10.92 -10.57
CA ILE A 145 22.35 12.26 -10.92
C ILE A 145 22.69 13.23 -9.79
N ALA A 146 23.26 14.40 -10.14
CA ALA A 146 23.62 15.48 -9.23
C ALA A 146 24.49 15.04 -8.02
N PRO A 147 25.69 14.47 -8.25
CA PRO A 147 26.52 13.84 -7.20
C PRO A 147 27.00 14.80 -6.11
N THR A 148 27.16 16.08 -6.43
CA THR A 148 27.62 17.12 -5.50
C THR A 148 26.49 17.89 -4.84
N ASN A 149 25.23 17.70 -5.26
CA ASN A 149 24.11 18.45 -4.73
C ASN A 149 23.43 17.69 -3.58
N MET A 150 24.00 17.82 -2.38
CA MET A 150 23.49 17.09 -1.19
C MET A 150 22.12 17.58 -0.73
N ILE A 151 21.75 18.84 -1.03
CA ILE A 151 20.40 19.36 -0.79
C ILE A 151 19.38 18.57 -1.60
N PHE A 152 19.60 18.44 -2.91
CA PHE A 152 18.70 17.70 -3.79
C PHE A 152 18.62 16.22 -3.40
N ARG A 153 19.77 15.58 -3.13
CA ARG A 153 19.83 14.16 -2.76
C ARG A 153 19.12 13.86 -1.45
N SER A 154 19.30 14.71 -0.44
CA SER A 154 18.59 14.56 0.84
C SER A 154 17.08 14.77 0.67
N PHE A 155 16.67 15.80 -0.07
CA PHE A 155 15.26 16.09 -0.32
C PHE A 155 14.56 14.97 -1.10
N ILE A 156 15.14 14.52 -2.23
CA ILE A 156 14.53 13.50 -3.08
C ILE A 156 14.46 12.12 -2.39
N PHE A 157 15.33 11.88 -1.41
CA PHE A 157 15.28 10.68 -0.57
C PHE A 157 14.13 10.73 0.44
N GLU A 158 13.84 11.89 1.03
CA GLU A 158 12.84 12.06 2.10
C GLU A 158 11.41 12.27 1.57
N ILE A 159 11.25 13.01 0.47
CA ILE A 159 9.93 13.35 -0.07
C ILE A 159 9.03 12.13 -0.34
N PRO A 160 9.49 10.96 -0.84
CA PRO A 160 8.60 9.84 -1.08
C PRO A 160 7.95 9.37 0.23
N TRP A 161 8.73 9.21 1.31
CA TRP A 161 8.25 8.72 2.61
C TRP A 161 7.08 9.53 3.17
N GLN A 162 7.06 10.84 2.93
CA GLN A 162 5.97 11.74 3.36
C GLN A 162 4.64 11.39 2.69
N TRP A 163 4.67 11.01 1.40
CA TRP A 163 3.48 10.55 0.69
C TRP A 163 3.04 9.17 1.18
N GLY A 164 3.97 8.26 1.44
CA GLY A 164 3.66 6.93 2.00
C GLY A 164 2.99 7.04 3.37
N TYR A 165 3.59 7.82 4.26
CA TYR A 165 3.06 8.16 5.59
C TYR A 165 1.69 8.85 5.49
N GLY A 166 1.58 9.86 4.62
CA GLY A 166 0.35 10.60 4.37
C GLY A 166 -0.80 9.70 3.92
N GLY A 167 -0.52 8.64 3.15
CA GLY A 167 -1.52 7.62 2.79
C GLY A 167 -2.18 6.96 4.00
N PHE A 168 -1.39 6.58 5.01
CA PHE A 168 -1.92 5.98 6.24
C PHE A 168 -2.63 7.00 7.13
N VAL A 169 -2.17 8.25 7.18
CA VAL A 169 -2.87 9.33 7.88
C VAL A 169 -4.25 9.58 7.27
N LEU A 170 -4.34 9.72 5.95
CA LEU A 170 -5.62 9.91 5.25
C LEU A 170 -6.56 8.71 5.41
N TYR A 171 -6.00 7.50 5.41
CA TYR A 171 -6.75 6.28 5.69
C TYR A 171 -7.36 6.30 7.08
N LEU A 172 -6.58 6.68 8.10
CA LEU A 172 -7.02 6.79 9.48
C LEU A 172 -8.12 7.84 9.66
N ILE A 173 -7.94 9.04 9.10
CA ILE A 173 -8.95 10.11 9.13
C ILE A 173 -10.26 9.64 8.48
N GLY A 174 -10.17 9.02 7.30
CA GLY A 174 -11.33 8.53 6.58
C GLY A 174 -12.09 7.45 7.35
N ILE A 175 -11.39 6.56 8.07
CA ILE A 175 -11.98 5.60 9.00
C ILE A 175 -12.70 6.32 10.15
N ALA A 176 -12.02 7.25 10.82
CA ALA A 176 -12.56 7.94 11.99
C ALA A 176 -13.85 8.70 11.65
N GLN A 177 -13.91 9.33 10.48
CA GLN A 177 -15.11 10.02 10.03
C GLN A 177 -16.22 9.07 9.60
N THR A 178 -15.89 7.97 8.92
CA THR A 178 -16.88 6.95 8.56
C THR A 178 -17.54 6.38 9.82
N LEU A 179 -16.75 6.15 10.89
CA LEU A 179 -17.26 5.75 12.21
C LEU A 179 -18.19 6.78 12.84
N ALA A 180 -17.83 8.06 12.76
CA ALA A 180 -18.64 9.16 13.29
C ALA A 180 -20.04 9.19 12.65
N GLU A 181 -20.10 8.94 11.33
CA GLU A 181 -21.35 8.96 10.59
C GLU A 181 -22.22 7.72 10.82
N SER A 182 -21.62 6.52 10.88
CA SER A 182 -22.38 5.27 10.96
C SER A 182 -23.00 5.03 12.34
N HIS A 183 -22.47 5.65 13.40
CA HIS A 183 -22.91 5.38 14.77
C HIS A 183 -23.12 6.64 15.61
N LYS A 184 -23.91 7.61 15.12
CA LYS A 184 -24.18 8.86 15.87
C LYS A 184 -24.54 8.65 17.35
N ALA A 185 -25.28 7.59 17.70
CA ALA A 185 -25.68 7.31 19.08
C ALA A 185 -24.56 6.69 19.96
N ILE A 186 -23.56 6.04 19.37
CA ILE A 186 -22.45 5.38 20.10
C ILE A 186 -21.17 6.21 20.01
N ALA A 187 -20.97 6.94 18.91
CA ALA A 187 -19.81 7.79 18.66
C ALA A 187 -19.76 9.02 19.59
N THR A 188 -20.91 9.48 20.08
CA THR A 188 -21.02 10.66 20.96
C THR A 188 -20.30 10.51 22.30
N GLY A 189 -19.99 9.29 22.75
CA GLY A 189 -19.36 9.05 24.05
C GLY A 189 -17.83 9.00 24.05
N TRP A 190 -17.17 8.83 22.90
CA TRP A 190 -15.72 8.54 22.89
C TRP A 190 -14.95 9.06 21.68
N LEU A 191 -15.61 9.28 20.54
CA LEU A 191 -14.92 9.81 19.37
C LEU A 191 -14.70 11.32 19.57
N PRO A 192 -13.49 11.85 19.33
CA PRO A 192 -13.28 13.29 19.30
C PRO A 192 -14.25 13.96 18.32
N SER A 193 -14.50 15.26 18.53
CA SER A 193 -15.28 16.02 17.57
C SER A 193 -14.67 15.90 16.16
N PRO A 194 -15.47 15.87 15.08
CA PRO A 194 -14.93 15.76 13.72
C PRO A 194 -13.89 16.84 13.39
N ILE A 195 -14.05 18.04 13.94
CA ILE A 195 -13.08 19.14 13.80
C ILE A 195 -11.76 18.78 14.47
N LEU A 196 -11.79 18.20 15.68
CA LEU A 196 -10.57 17.78 16.36
C LEU A 196 -9.86 16.64 15.62
N VAL A 197 -10.61 15.68 15.06
CA VAL A 197 -10.05 14.63 14.19
C VAL A 197 -9.35 15.25 12.98
N ASP A 198 -9.96 16.26 12.34
CA ASP A 198 -9.37 16.96 11.20
C ASP A 198 -8.10 17.73 11.59
N ILE A 199 -8.09 18.43 12.73
CA ILE A 199 -6.91 19.17 13.20
C ILE A 199 -5.76 18.21 13.48
N ILE A 200 -6.00 17.12 14.21
CA ILE A 200 -4.98 16.11 14.52
C ILE A 200 -4.49 15.47 13.23
N GLY A 201 -5.41 15.05 12.36
CA GLY A 201 -5.10 14.42 11.09
C GLY A 201 -4.30 15.32 10.16
N PHE A 202 -4.67 16.60 10.04
CA PHE A 202 -3.96 17.57 9.22
C PHE A 202 -2.58 17.91 9.78
N THR A 203 -2.47 17.99 11.10
CA THR A 203 -1.17 18.18 11.77
C THR A 203 -0.24 17.01 11.48
N GLN A 204 -0.72 15.77 11.65
CA GLN A 204 0.06 14.57 11.31
C GLN A 204 0.38 14.52 9.82
N LEU A 205 -0.54 14.92 8.94
CA LEU A 205 -0.30 14.93 7.50
C LEU A 205 0.78 15.94 7.10
N LEU A 206 0.76 17.15 7.64
CA LEU A 206 1.67 18.24 7.23
C LEU A 206 3.01 18.23 7.95
N PHE A 207 3.11 17.70 9.17
CA PHE A 207 4.33 17.76 9.95
C PHE A 207 5.55 17.18 9.19
N PRO A 208 5.48 16.00 8.53
CA PRO A 208 6.61 15.48 7.77
C PRO A 208 7.01 16.40 6.59
N PHE A 209 6.03 16.99 5.92
CA PHE A 209 6.28 17.88 4.78
C PHE A 209 6.97 19.18 5.19
N VAL A 210 6.76 19.65 6.42
CA VAL A 210 7.36 20.87 6.92
C VAL A 210 8.64 20.56 7.68
N VAL A 211 8.55 19.80 8.77
CA VAL A 211 9.66 19.58 9.71
C VAL A 211 10.72 18.65 9.13
N ASN A 212 10.32 17.50 8.57
CA ASN A 212 11.28 16.51 8.09
C ASN A 212 11.99 17.00 6.83
N ASN A 213 11.28 17.64 5.89
CA ASN A 213 11.91 18.32 4.75
C ASN A 213 12.85 19.44 5.18
N THR A 214 12.46 20.27 6.16
CA THR A 214 13.34 21.34 6.64
C THR A 214 14.64 20.76 7.20
N CYS A 215 14.55 19.70 8.02
CA CYS A 215 15.74 19.03 8.54
C CYS A 215 16.59 18.43 7.42
N SER A 216 15.97 17.78 6.44
CA SER A 216 16.66 17.18 5.28
C SER A 216 17.38 18.22 4.41
N ILE A 217 16.72 19.34 4.10
CA ILE A 217 17.28 20.43 3.29
C ILE A 217 18.42 21.11 4.05
N ILE A 218 18.24 21.42 5.34
CA ILE A 218 19.30 22.03 6.14
C ILE A 218 20.49 21.07 6.27
N ALA A 219 20.25 19.78 6.50
CA ALA A 219 21.33 18.79 6.53
C ALA A 219 22.13 18.80 5.22
N GLY A 220 21.45 18.71 4.07
CA GLY A 220 22.11 18.77 2.77
C GLY A 220 22.85 20.10 2.51
N ALA A 221 22.30 21.23 2.96
CA ALA A 221 22.95 22.53 2.82
C ALA A 221 24.21 22.65 3.68
N MET A 222 24.17 22.12 4.91
CA MET A 222 25.32 22.10 5.83
C MET A 222 26.42 21.16 5.33
N LEU A 223 26.06 20.03 4.71
CA LEU A 223 27.01 19.16 4.02
C LEU A 223 27.73 19.88 2.88
N ASN A 224 26.98 20.61 2.03
CA ASN A 224 27.58 21.40 0.95
C ASN A 224 28.50 22.52 1.46
N ALA A 225 28.20 23.08 2.64
CA ALA A 225 29.01 24.10 3.29
C ALA A 225 30.23 23.54 4.03
N GLY A 226 30.40 22.21 4.11
CA GLY A 226 31.47 21.56 4.86
C GLY A 226 31.27 21.58 6.39
N ASN A 227 30.06 21.87 6.87
CA ASN A 227 29.71 21.85 8.29
C ASN A 227 29.08 20.52 8.69
N ASP A 228 29.91 19.47 8.68
CA ASP A 228 29.53 18.09 8.97
C ASP A 228 28.83 17.94 10.33
N LYS A 229 29.34 18.58 11.38
CA LYS A 229 28.77 18.46 12.73
C LYS A 229 27.32 18.94 12.80
N VAL A 230 27.01 20.07 12.16
CA VAL A 230 25.63 20.59 12.15
C VAL A 230 24.75 19.72 11.26
N ALA A 231 25.25 19.25 10.12
CA ALA A 231 24.51 18.32 9.27
C ALA A 231 24.12 17.04 10.02
N GLU A 232 25.03 16.45 10.79
CA GLU A 232 24.76 15.25 11.59
C GLU A 232 23.65 15.50 12.63
N ILE A 233 23.63 16.66 13.28
CA ILE A 233 22.58 17.03 14.23
C ILE A 233 21.21 17.02 13.54
N PHE A 234 21.09 17.65 12.36
CA PHE A 234 19.83 17.67 11.62
C PHE A 234 19.42 16.30 11.10
N ILE A 235 20.36 15.45 10.69
CA ILE A 235 20.08 14.05 10.30
C ILE A 235 19.54 13.25 11.50
N ARG A 236 20.12 13.42 12.70
CA ARG A 236 19.65 12.74 13.92
C ARG A 236 18.27 13.25 14.35
N LEU A 237 18.04 14.56 14.28
CA LEU A 237 16.73 15.16 14.57
C LEU A 237 15.66 14.62 13.60
N LEU A 238 15.97 14.54 12.31
CA LEU A 238 15.11 13.94 11.30
C LEU A 238 14.68 12.51 11.68
N TYR A 239 15.61 11.67 12.16
CA TYR A 239 15.25 10.30 12.58
C TYR A 239 14.40 10.26 13.84
N ILE A 240 14.65 11.17 14.79
CA ILE A 240 13.84 11.28 16.00
C ILE A 240 12.42 11.69 15.63
N PHE A 241 12.26 12.66 14.73
CA PHE A 241 10.94 13.09 14.28
C PHE A 241 10.18 11.97 13.58
N TRP A 242 10.79 11.30 12.60
CA TRP A 242 10.17 10.15 11.97
C TRP A 242 9.80 9.05 12.99
N PHE A 243 10.71 8.68 13.90
CA PHE A 243 10.42 7.70 14.95
C PHE A 243 9.18 8.07 15.78
N LEU A 244 9.08 9.33 16.22
CA LEU A 244 7.94 9.80 17.00
C LEU A 244 6.65 9.78 16.19
N GLU A 245 6.69 10.24 14.94
CA GLU A 245 5.52 10.30 14.05
C GLU A 245 4.98 8.92 13.70
N ASP A 246 5.87 7.99 13.34
CA ASP A 246 5.50 6.62 13.01
C ASP A 246 4.98 5.87 14.24
N SER A 247 5.56 6.11 15.41
CA SER A 247 5.08 5.53 16.67
C SER A 247 3.67 6.03 17.01
N VAL A 248 3.45 7.35 16.94
CA VAL A 248 2.13 7.95 17.20
C VAL A 248 1.10 7.45 16.20
N LEU A 249 1.42 7.43 14.91
CA LEU A 249 0.51 6.94 13.87
C LEU A 249 0.21 5.45 14.03
N THR A 250 1.21 4.63 14.35
CA THR A 250 1.03 3.19 14.62
C THR A 250 0.01 2.97 15.74
N LEU A 251 0.19 3.65 16.87
CA LEU A 251 -0.72 3.54 18.01
C LEU A 251 -2.13 3.99 17.64
N ALA A 252 -2.25 5.10 16.90
CA ALA A 252 -3.54 5.61 16.45
C ALA A 252 -4.25 4.67 15.48
N VAL A 253 -3.53 4.08 14.51
CA VAL A 253 -4.07 3.11 13.54
C VAL A 253 -4.52 1.83 14.22
N VAL A 254 -3.71 1.26 15.11
CA VAL A 254 -4.07 0.04 15.85
C VAL A 254 -5.28 0.28 16.75
N TRP A 255 -5.30 1.41 17.46
CA TRP A 255 -6.40 1.76 18.35
C TRP A 255 -7.71 2.01 17.59
N ALA A 256 -7.71 2.91 16.60
CA ALA A 256 -8.91 3.24 15.84
C ALA A 256 -9.39 2.04 15.00
N GLY A 257 -8.44 1.31 14.42
CA GLY A 257 -8.70 0.14 13.60
C GLY A 257 -9.34 -1.01 14.38
N SER A 258 -8.75 -1.39 15.52
CA SER A 258 -9.30 -2.44 16.39
C SER A 258 -10.71 -2.09 16.89
N ARG A 259 -10.95 -0.82 17.23
CA ARG A 259 -12.28 -0.32 17.60
C ARG A 259 -13.27 -0.39 16.45
N LEU A 260 -12.90 0.06 15.25
CA LEU A 260 -13.74 -0.05 14.05
C LEU A 260 -14.17 -1.49 13.80
N ILE A 261 -13.21 -2.42 13.85
CA ILE A 261 -13.47 -3.85 13.65
C ILE A 261 -14.45 -4.37 14.71
N SER A 262 -14.27 -4.01 15.98
CA SER A 262 -15.17 -4.41 17.07
C SER A 262 -16.60 -3.94 16.81
N VAL A 263 -16.77 -2.68 16.40
CA VAL A 263 -18.09 -2.10 16.10
C VAL A 263 -18.71 -2.80 14.89
N LEU A 264 -17.97 -2.97 13.79
CA LEU A 264 -18.47 -3.64 12.59
C LEU A 264 -18.89 -5.10 12.87
N ASN A 265 -18.15 -5.83 13.71
CA ASN A 265 -18.52 -7.19 14.09
C ASN A 265 -19.81 -7.24 14.92
N ARG A 266 -20.03 -6.27 15.82
CA ARG A 266 -21.29 -6.16 16.58
C ARG A 266 -22.48 -5.93 15.66
N HIS A 267 -22.33 -5.07 14.65
CA HIS A 267 -23.36 -4.86 13.62
C HIS A 267 -23.59 -6.09 12.77
N LEU A 268 -22.52 -6.78 12.38
CA LEU A 268 -22.60 -8.00 11.59
C LEU A 268 -23.42 -9.09 12.30
N TYR A 269 -23.31 -9.19 13.63
CA TYR A 269 -24.08 -10.13 14.44
C TYR A 269 -25.59 -9.86 14.45
N GLN A 270 -26.01 -8.62 14.18
CA GLN A 270 -27.44 -8.25 14.13
C GLN A 270 -28.10 -8.61 12.79
N PHE A 271 -27.32 -8.86 11.73
CA PHE A 271 -27.85 -9.29 10.44
C PHE A 271 -28.00 -10.81 10.39
N ARG A 272 -29.05 -11.31 9.72
CA ARG A 272 -29.15 -12.73 9.39
C ARG A 272 -27.90 -13.17 8.62
N VAL A 273 -27.33 -14.32 9.00
CA VAL A 273 -26.04 -14.84 8.53
C VAL A 273 -26.02 -15.13 7.02
N THR A 274 -27.18 -15.13 6.37
CA THR A 274 -27.36 -15.46 4.95
C THR A 274 -27.71 -14.20 4.13
N GLY A 275 -26.90 -13.92 3.09
CA GLY A 275 -27.21 -12.91 2.07
C GLY A 275 -26.00 -12.14 1.53
N ASP A 276 -26.15 -11.60 0.32
CA ASP A 276 -25.10 -10.84 -0.39
C ASP A 276 -24.60 -9.62 0.38
N ARG A 277 -25.47 -9.03 1.21
CA ARG A 277 -25.12 -7.91 2.08
C ARG A 277 -24.14 -8.34 3.18
N TYR A 278 -24.35 -9.52 3.79
CA TYR A 278 -23.49 -10.05 4.84
C TYR A 278 -22.09 -10.34 4.29
N THR A 279 -21.99 -11.01 3.14
CA THR A 279 -20.71 -11.33 2.48
C THR A 279 -19.95 -10.07 2.08
N SER A 280 -20.65 -9.06 1.54
CA SER A 280 -20.06 -7.75 1.19
C SER A 280 -19.49 -7.02 2.41
N ILE A 281 -20.24 -6.96 3.53
CA ILE A 281 -19.77 -6.32 4.76
C ILE A 281 -18.59 -7.10 5.37
N LYS A 282 -18.69 -8.44 5.45
CA LYS A 282 -17.61 -9.29 5.96
C LYS A 282 -16.33 -9.15 5.14
N GLY A 283 -16.45 -9.07 3.82
CA GLY A 283 -15.34 -8.77 2.91
C GLY A 283 -14.74 -7.40 3.18
N GLY A 284 -15.56 -6.37 3.43
CA GLY A 284 -15.11 -5.05 3.85
C GLY A 284 -14.30 -5.07 5.15
N ILE A 285 -14.80 -5.76 6.18
CA ILE A 285 -14.11 -5.93 7.48
C ILE A 285 -12.76 -6.60 7.30
N MET A 286 -12.68 -7.66 6.47
CA MET A 286 -11.44 -8.38 6.22
C MET A 286 -10.36 -7.49 5.59
N LYS A 287 -10.73 -6.64 4.64
CA LYS A 287 -9.80 -5.69 4.02
C LYS A 287 -9.27 -4.67 5.01
N ILE A 288 -10.16 -4.12 5.84
CA ILE A 288 -9.79 -3.15 6.87
C ILE A 288 -8.82 -3.79 7.86
N LYS A 289 -9.09 -5.01 8.32
CA LYS A 289 -8.16 -5.80 9.17
C LYS A 289 -6.79 -5.92 8.54
N LEU A 290 -6.74 -6.32 7.27
CA LEU A 290 -5.49 -6.53 6.57
C LEU A 290 -4.69 -5.22 6.42
N ILE A 291 -5.33 -4.12 6.04
CA ILE A 291 -4.67 -2.81 5.93
C ILE A 291 -4.16 -2.33 7.29
N ILE A 292 -4.92 -2.51 8.38
CA ILE A 292 -4.47 -2.14 9.74
C ILE A 292 -3.24 -2.94 10.15
N VAL A 293 -3.22 -4.25 9.89
CA VAL A 293 -2.08 -5.11 10.21
C VAL A 293 -0.86 -4.71 9.39
N ILE A 294 -1.03 -4.51 8.07
CA ILE A 294 0.03 -4.04 7.19
C ILE A 294 0.60 -2.71 7.71
N ALA A 295 -0.26 -1.72 7.92
CA ALA A 295 0.14 -0.40 8.42
C ALA A 295 0.88 -0.48 9.76
N ALA A 296 0.38 -1.28 10.71
CA ALA A 296 1.01 -1.45 12.01
C ALA A 296 2.42 -2.06 11.89
N ILE A 297 2.59 -3.12 11.09
CA ILE A 297 3.90 -3.75 10.86
C ILE A 297 4.85 -2.78 10.13
N GLY A 298 4.37 -2.11 9.09
CA GLY A 298 5.18 -1.18 8.31
C GLY A 298 5.67 0.02 9.11
N LEU A 299 4.76 0.71 9.80
CA LEU A 299 5.09 1.90 10.58
C LEU A 299 5.94 1.55 11.81
N SER A 300 5.60 0.49 12.56
CA SER A 300 6.42 0.08 13.71
C SER A 300 7.79 -0.44 13.30
N GLY A 301 7.86 -1.19 12.20
CA GLY A 301 9.13 -1.63 11.62
C GLY A 301 9.99 -0.44 11.22
N PHE A 302 9.42 0.52 10.50
CA PHE A 302 10.13 1.73 10.08
C PHE A 302 10.61 2.56 11.29
N ALA A 303 9.76 2.79 12.29
CA ALA A 303 10.13 3.45 13.55
C ALA A 303 11.30 2.74 14.25
N ALA A 304 11.23 1.41 14.37
CA ALA A 304 12.30 0.62 14.99
C ALA A 304 13.62 0.74 14.21
N PHE A 305 13.58 0.70 12.88
CA PHE A 305 14.77 0.87 12.04
C PHE A 305 15.37 2.27 12.12
N LEU A 306 14.53 3.31 12.18
CA LEU A 306 14.97 4.70 12.37
C LEU A 306 15.68 4.89 13.71
N LEU A 307 15.12 4.35 14.78
CA LEU A 307 15.72 4.41 16.11
C LEU A 307 17.04 3.64 16.14
N LEU A 308 17.05 2.41 15.61
CA LEU A 308 18.23 1.57 15.53
C LEU A 308 19.34 2.26 14.73
N TYR A 309 18.99 2.81 13.56
CA TYR A 309 19.94 3.52 12.72
C TYR A 309 20.42 4.80 13.40
N GLY A 310 19.56 5.60 14.01
CA GLY A 310 19.94 6.80 14.75
C GLY A 310 20.95 6.53 15.87
N ILE A 311 20.83 5.40 16.58
CA ILE A 311 21.75 4.99 17.65
C ILE A 311 23.04 4.41 17.08
N LEU A 312 22.94 3.44 16.15
CA LEU A 312 24.06 2.65 15.67
C LEU A 312 24.69 3.18 14.37
N ARG A 313 24.30 4.37 13.90
CA ARG A 313 24.72 4.94 12.60
C ARG A 313 26.21 4.81 12.33
N PRO A 314 27.14 5.21 13.23
CA PRO A 314 28.57 5.12 12.94
C PRO A 314 29.02 3.68 12.66
N MET A 315 28.56 2.72 13.46
CA MET A 315 28.91 1.30 13.30
C MET A 315 28.32 0.70 12.01
N ILE A 316 27.10 1.10 11.65
CA ILE A 316 26.44 0.62 10.43
C ILE A 316 27.12 1.21 9.19
N MET A 317 27.47 2.49 9.25
CA MET A 317 28.12 3.20 8.16
C MET A 317 29.52 2.69 7.86
N THR A 318 30.29 2.25 8.86
CA THR A 318 31.64 1.67 8.68
C THR A 318 31.61 0.16 8.45
N SER A 319 30.43 -0.45 8.30
CA SER A 319 30.28 -1.89 8.08
C SER A 319 29.59 -2.14 6.75
N THR A 320 30.29 -2.73 5.80
CA THR A 320 29.71 -3.10 4.49
C THR A 320 28.49 -4.00 4.63
N VAL A 321 28.55 -4.98 5.53
CA VAL A 321 27.42 -5.88 5.80
C VAL A 321 26.27 -5.13 6.49
N GLY A 322 26.58 -4.35 7.53
CA GLY A 322 25.58 -3.57 8.25
C GLY A 322 24.83 -2.60 7.35
N SER A 323 25.58 -1.83 6.55
CA SER A 323 25.05 -0.90 5.56
C SER A 323 24.22 -1.63 4.51
N ALA A 324 24.72 -2.72 3.91
CA ALA A 324 23.97 -3.47 2.90
C ALA A 324 22.67 -4.08 3.43
N VAL A 325 22.69 -4.69 4.62
CA VAL A 325 21.49 -5.31 5.23
C VAL A 325 20.46 -4.24 5.55
N LEU A 326 20.85 -3.18 6.26
CA LEU A 326 19.90 -2.14 6.63
C LEU A 326 19.41 -1.37 5.39
N GLY A 327 20.30 -1.10 4.44
CA GLY A 327 19.96 -0.46 3.18
C GLY A 327 19.00 -1.27 2.34
N GLY A 328 19.17 -2.59 2.26
CA GLY A 328 18.24 -3.50 1.61
C GLY A 328 16.86 -3.45 2.25
N ILE A 329 16.80 -3.67 3.57
CA ILE A 329 15.54 -3.66 4.33
C ILE A 329 14.83 -2.31 4.17
N TRP A 330 15.52 -1.21 4.40
CA TRP A 330 14.94 0.14 4.31
C TRP A 330 14.42 0.42 2.91
N THR A 331 15.22 0.10 1.89
CA THR A 331 14.89 0.42 0.50
C THR A 331 13.66 -0.35 0.05
N TRP A 332 13.57 -1.64 0.37
CA TRP A 332 12.50 -2.52 -0.10
C TRP A 332 11.23 -2.49 0.76
N LEU A 333 11.33 -2.12 2.05
CA LEU A 333 10.18 -2.05 2.96
C LEU A 333 9.04 -1.23 2.36
N GLY A 334 9.34 -0.06 1.81
CA GLY A 334 8.35 0.81 1.17
C GLY A 334 7.62 0.14 0.00
N ALA A 335 8.36 -0.54 -0.89
CA ALA A 335 7.76 -1.24 -2.03
C ALA A 335 6.88 -2.40 -1.56
N PHE A 336 7.37 -3.25 -0.66
CA PHE A 336 6.59 -4.37 -0.12
C PHE A 336 5.31 -3.90 0.58
N MET A 337 5.38 -2.78 1.30
CA MET A 337 4.22 -2.17 1.95
C MET A 337 3.16 -1.71 0.95
N CYS A 338 3.57 -1.03 -0.14
CA CYS A 338 2.64 -0.59 -1.18
C CYS A 338 1.98 -1.79 -1.89
N ILE A 339 2.79 -2.77 -2.27
CA ILE A 339 2.37 -4.07 -2.84
C ILE A 339 1.32 -4.73 -1.94
N SER A 340 1.59 -4.83 -0.64
CA SER A 340 0.68 -5.46 0.32
C SER A 340 -0.64 -4.70 0.46
N CYS A 341 -0.59 -3.36 0.51
CA CYS A 341 -1.79 -2.53 0.58
C CYS A 341 -2.65 -2.66 -0.69
N GLU A 342 -2.03 -2.65 -1.87
CA GLU A 342 -2.74 -2.83 -3.14
C GLU A 342 -3.40 -4.23 -3.21
N ALA A 343 -2.66 -5.28 -2.84
CA ALA A 343 -3.19 -6.64 -2.75
C ALA A 343 -4.37 -6.73 -1.76
N ALA A 344 -4.26 -6.08 -0.60
CA ALA A 344 -5.32 -6.03 0.40
C ALA A 344 -6.60 -5.38 -0.14
N VAL A 345 -6.48 -4.33 -0.95
CA VAL A 345 -7.62 -3.67 -1.59
C VAL A 345 -8.24 -4.55 -2.69
N ALA A 346 -7.39 -5.27 -3.44
CA ALA A 346 -7.76 -6.13 -4.57
C ALA A 346 -8.45 -7.45 -4.16
N ILE A 347 -8.24 -7.96 -2.94
CA ILE A 347 -8.75 -9.25 -2.42
C ILE A 347 -10.27 -9.50 -2.61
N ARG A 348 -11.08 -8.46 -2.90
CA ARG A 348 -12.50 -8.64 -3.29
C ARG A 348 -12.69 -9.57 -4.49
N TYR A 349 -11.77 -9.51 -5.45
CA TYR A 349 -11.94 -10.17 -6.73
C TYR A 349 -11.60 -11.66 -6.68
N VAL A 350 -10.75 -12.06 -5.73
CA VAL A 350 -10.20 -13.43 -5.68
C VAL A 350 -11.05 -14.36 -4.80
N PHE A 351 -11.48 -13.91 -3.62
CA PHE A 351 -12.07 -14.82 -2.61
C PHE A 351 -13.60 -14.83 -2.57
N PHE A 352 -14.26 -13.87 -3.21
CA PHE A 352 -15.72 -13.82 -3.29
C PHE A 352 -16.14 -13.64 -4.75
N PRO A 353 -15.94 -14.67 -5.62
CA PRO A 353 -16.57 -14.65 -6.92
C PRO A 353 -18.06 -14.38 -6.72
N LYS A 354 -18.62 -13.43 -7.46
CA LYS A 354 -20.06 -13.20 -7.46
C LYS A 354 -20.69 -14.54 -7.81
N TRP A 355 -21.33 -15.19 -6.84
CA TRP A 355 -22.19 -16.32 -7.18
C TRP A 355 -23.21 -15.82 -8.21
N PRO A 356 -23.49 -16.59 -9.26
CA PRO A 356 -24.53 -16.23 -10.22
C PRO A 356 -25.79 -15.88 -9.42
N THR A 357 -26.38 -14.71 -9.69
CA THR A 357 -27.52 -14.24 -8.90
C THR A 357 -28.62 -15.30 -8.90
N PRO A 358 -29.44 -15.42 -7.85
CA PRO A 358 -30.54 -16.37 -7.82
C PRO A 358 -31.46 -16.25 -9.04
N LYS A 359 -31.59 -15.04 -9.62
CA LYS A 359 -32.28 -14.83 -10.91
C LYS A 359 -31.56 -15.51 -12.07
N LEU A 360 -30.24 -15.41 -12.18
CA LEU A 360 -29.46 -16.08 -13.22
C LEU A 360 -29.49 -17.60 -13.03
N VAL A 361 -29.37 -18.08 -11.78
CA VAL A 361 -29.53 -19.50 -11.46
C VAL A 361 -30.95 -19.98 -11.78
N PHE A 362 -31.97 -19.18 -11.47
CA PHE A 362 -33.37 -19.50 -11.77
C PHE A 362 -33.66 -19.42 -13.27
N GLN A 363 -33.05 -18.50 -14.02
CA GLN A 363 -33.14 -18.44 -15.48
C GLN A 363 -32.46 -19.65 -16.14
N ILE A 364 -31.28 -20.05 -15.65
CA ILE A 364 -30.60 -21.27 -16.07
C ILE A 364 -31.46 -22.49 -15.73
N LEU A 365 -32.02 -22.57 -14.52
CA LEU A 365 -32.90 -23.65 -14.10
C LEU A 365 -34.22 -23.66 -14.89
N GLN A 366 -34.80 -22.51 -15.22
CA GLN A 366 -36.00 -22.41 -16.08
C GLN A 366 -35.70 -22.85 -17.51
N GLN A 367 -34.53 -22.48 -18.06
CA GLN A 367 -34.06 -22.97 -19.35
C GLN A 367 -33.80 -24.49 -19.35
N ILE A 368 -33.37 -25.06 -18.23
CA ILE A 368 -33.19 -26.52 -18.08
C ILE A 368 -34.54 -27.22 -17.87
N ARG A 369 -35.53 -26.55 -17.26
CA ARG A 369 -36.81 -27.16 -16.86
C ARG A 369 -37.86 -27.16 -17.96
N THR A 370 -37.75 -26.37 -19.03
CA THR A 370 -38.67 -26.50 -20.17
C THR A 370 -38.32 -27.78 -20.92
N PRO A 371 -39.12 -28.86 -20.79
CA PRO A 371 -38.95 -30.03 -21.62
C PRO A 371 -39.29 -29.60 -23.05
N GLU A 372 -38.54 -30.10 -24.01
CA GLU A 372 -38.79 -29.92 -25.44
C GLU A 372 -40.30 -30.01 -25.73
N ASP A 373 -40.88 -28.89 -26.12
CA ASP A 373 -42.15 -28.89 -26.84
C ASP A 373 -41.78 -29.30 -28.28
N PRO A 374 -42.19 -30.49 -28.76
CA PRO A 374 -41.69 -31.07 -30.02
C PRO A 374 -42.17 -30.34 -31.30
N ALA A 375 -42.68 -29.11 -31.19
CA ALA A 375 -43.31 -28.38 -32.28
C ALA A 375 -42.63 -27.06 -32.67
N ILE A 376 -41.41 -26.78 -32.21
CA ILE A 376 -40.66 -25.58 -32.63
C ILE A 376 -39.59 -25.98 -33.66
N PRO A 377 -39.70 -25.54 -34.94
CA PRO A 377 -38.75 -25.90 -35.98
C PRO A 377 -37.35 -25.39 -35.64
N ALA A 378 -36.38 -26.30 -35.77
CA ALA A 378 -34.97 -26.10 -35.51
C ALA A 378 -34.35 -25.11 -36.51
N THR A 379 -34.52 -23.81 -36.26
CA THR A 379 -33.73 -22.79 -36.92
C THR A 379 -33.10 -21.86 -35.89
N THR A 380 -31.77 -21.98 -35.83
CA THR A 380 -30.78 -21.01 -35.34
C THR A 380 -30.78 -20.68 -33.84
N ILE A 381 -30.14 -21.54 -33.03
CA ILE A 381 -29.53 -21.12 -31.76
C ILE A 381 -28.11 -21.72 -31.68
N PRO A 382 -27.06 -20.93 -31.37
CA PRO A 382 -25.68 -21.37 -31.45
C PRO A 382 -25.36 -22.40 -30.37
N LEU A 383 -24.83 -23.53 -30.84
CA LEU A 383 -24.42 -24.70 -30.08
C LEU A 383 -23.15 -24.40 -29.27
N ASN A 384 -23.28 -23.75 -28.11
CA ASN A 384 -22.14 -23.59 -27.20
C ASN A 384 -22.53 -23.48 -25.72
N THR A 385 -23.43 -24.34 -25.25
CA THR A 385 -23.63 -24.57 -23.81
C THR A 385 -23.03 -25.95 -23.44
N PRO A 386 -22.09 -26.04 -22.49
CA PRO A 386 -21.32 -27.26 -22.27
C PRO A 386 -22.06 -28.26 -21.39
N ARG A 387 -22.12 -29.51 -21.85
CA ARG A 387 -22.68 -30.72 -21.21
C ARG A 387 -22.22 -31.03 -19.77
N ILE A 388 -21.34 -30.21 -19.20
CA ILE A 388 -20.62 -30.47 -17.95
C ILE A 388 -21.35 -29.89 -16.76
N ILE A 389 -21.99 -28.72 -16.93
CA ILE A 389 -22.82 -28.10 -15.90
C ILE A 389 -24.11 -28.92 -15.71
N LEU A 390 -24.69 -29.42 -16.80
CA LEU A 390 -25.82 -30.37 -16.75
C LEU A 390 -25.46 -31.65 -16.00
N LYS A 391 -24.27 -32.22 -16.25
CA LYS A 391 -23.83 -33.44 -15.56
C LYS A 391 -23.54 -33.22 -14.07
N ALA A 392 -22.97 -32.07 -13.70
CA ALA A 392 -22.77 -31.70 -12.30
C ALA A 392 -24.11 -31.42 -11.57
N MET A 393 -25.09 -30.85 -12.27
CA MET A 393 -26.42 -30.63 -11.70
C MET A 393 -27.25 -31.92 -11.61
N GLU A 394 -27.09 -32.87 -12.53
CA GLU A 394 -27.65 -34.23 -12.44
C GLU A 394 -27.06 -35.03 -11.28
N GLU A 395 -25.77 -34.88 -10.97
CA GLU A 395 -25.15 -35.56 -9.82
C GLU A 395 -25.49 -34.91 -8.47
N ILE A 396 -25.78 -33.61 -8.44
CA ILE A 396 -26.11 -32.87 -7.21
C ILE A 396 -27.63 -32.92 -6.89
N ALA A 397 -28.49 -33.04 -7.90
CA ALA A 397 -29.95 -33.07 -7.72
C ALA A 397 -30.47 -34.18 -6.77
N PRO A 398 -29.95 -35.42 -6.77
CA PRO A 398 -30.37 -36.46 -5.84
C PRO A 398 -29.97 -36.14 -4.39
N ALA A 399 -28.80 -35.53 -4.20
CA ALA A 399 -28.30 -35.15 -2.87
C ALA A 399 -29.09 -33.98 -2.26
N LEU A 400 -29.59 -33.07 -3.09
CA LEU A 400 -30.46 -31.97 -2.68
C LEU A 400 -31.90 -32.40 -2.37
N LEU A 401 -32.41 -33.42 -3.08
CA LEU A 401 -33.70 -34.05 -2.81
C LEU A 401 -33.69 -34.87 -1.50
N LEU A 402 -32.56 -35.49 -1.15
CA LEU A 402 -32.35 -36.19 0.13
C LEU A 402 -32.21 -35.27 1.35
N LEU A 403 -31.92 -33.98 1.15
CA LEU A 403 -31.87 -32.96 2.22
C LEU A 403 -33.22 -32.26 2.44
N LEU A 404 -34.21 -32.53 1.57
CA LEU A 404 -35.55 -31.93 1.61
C LEU A 404 -36.65 -32.92 2.04
N HIS A 405 -36.28 -34.16 2.36
CA HIS A 405 -37.07 -35.18 3.06
C HIS A 405 -36.38 -35.54 4.36
#